data_AF-A0A8S4QAY3-F1
#
_entry.id   AF-A0A8S4QAY3-F1
#
_cell.length_a   1.000
_cell.length_b   1.000
_cell.length_c   1.000
_cell.angle_alpha   90.00
_cell.angle_beta   90.00
_cell.angle_gamma   90.00
#
_symmetry.space_group_name_H-M   'P 1'
#
loop_
_entity.id
_entity.type
_entity.pdbx_description
1 polymer ?
#
loop_
_entity_poly.entity_id
_entity_poly.type
_entity_poly.pdbx_seq_one_letter_code
_entity_poly.pdbx_strand_id
1 'polypeptide(L)'
;MALKIEKFSPMRIDRLNSPEEEEWHEILLEKCLPEFQDIAGNFLNHTGTPPALRMVFSIPKRHLSQLIEYLVDWSIEEGLNRPIREWIYSLLAVIDLPLVQDVVSALRRLVKECRSLRSELSIDRKSEANEFSLFITIITIFFGQKDLADI
;
A
#
# COMPACT_ATOMS: atom_id res chain seq x y z
N MET A 1 14.35 16.57 31.59
CA MET A 1 12.92 16.89 31.47
C MET A 1 12.40 16.14 30.25
N ALA A 2 11.79 14.96 30.43
CA ALA A 2 11.29 14.17 29.32
C ALA A 2 10.01 14.83 28.78
N LEU A 3 10.04 15.30 27.55
CA LEU A 3 8.85 15.75 26.83
C LEU A 3 7.89 14.55 26.77
N LYS A 4 6.74 14.64 27.45
CA LYS A 4 5.63 13.72 27.21
C LYS A 4 5.26 13.87 25.75
N ILE A 5 5.65 12.90 24.93
CA ILE A 5 5.11 12.75 23.59
C ILE A 5 3.61 12.57 23.79
N GLU A 6 2.81 13.56 23.37
CA GLU A 6 1.36 13.42 23.38
C GLU A 6 1.02 12.12 22.64
N LYS A 7 0.19 11.27 23.27
CA LYS A 7 -0.24 10.03 22.65
C LYS A 7 -0.97 10.42 21.35
N PHE A 8 -0.40 10.05 20.21
CA PHE A 8 -1.07 10.18 18.92
C PHE A 8 -2.36 9.37 19.00
N SER A 9 -3.50 10.06 19.10
CA SER A 9 -4.81 9.44 18.94
C SER A 9 -5.12 9.48 17.45
N PRO A 10 -5.34 8.32 16.80
CA PRO A 10 -5.76 8.29 15.42
C PRO A 10 -7.04 9.12 15.24
N MET A 11 -7.14 9.80 14.10
CA MET A 11 -8.37 10.45 13.70
C MET A 11 -9.43 9.36 13.49
N ARG A 12 -10.66 9.60 13.96
CA ARG A 12 -11.76 8.69 13.72
C ARG A 12 -12.50 9.14 12.47
N ILE A 13 -12.61 8.26 11.50
CA ILE A 13 -13.33 8.48 10.25
C ILE A 13 -14.34 7.35 10.14
N ASP A 14 -15.62 7.68 10.35
CA ASP A 14 -16.66 6.66 10.48
C ASP A 14 -16.84 5.83 9.20
N ARG A 15 -16.57 6.41 8.03
CA ARG A 15 -16.59 5.74 6.73
C ARG A 15 -15.61 4.57 6.63
N LEU A 16 -14.53 4.56 7.41
CA LEU A 16 -13.52 3.49 7.36
C LEU A 16 -13.88 2.26 8.19
N ASN A 17 -15.01 2.29 8.92
CA ASN A 17 -15.36 1.20 9.83
C ASN A 17 -15.79 -0.07 9.11
N SER A 18 -16.63 0.02 8.09
CA SER A 18 -17.11 -1.15 7.34
C SER A 18 -17.40 -0.81 5.86
N PRO A 19 -16.47 -0.17 5.14
CA PRO A 19 -16.66 0.10 3.71
C PRO A 19 -16.65 -1.21 2.91
N GLU A 20 -17.43 -1.23 1.84
CA GLU A 20 -17.41 -2.28 0.82
C GLU A 20 -16.17 -2.11 -0.07
N GLU A 21 -15.86 -3.11 -0.91
CA GLU A 21 -14.69 -3.09 -1.79
C GLU A 21 -14.68 -1.88 -2.73
N GLU A 22 -15.83 -1.58 -3.34
CA GLU A 22 -16.03 -0.43 -4.23
C GLU A 22 -15.84 0.90 -3.49
N GLU A 23 -16.29 0.99 -2.23
CA GLU A 23 -16.08 2.20 -1.42
C GLU A 23 -14.60 2.36 -1.04
N TRP A 24 -13.88 1.27 -0.77
CA TRP A 24 -12.43 1.34 -0.57
C TRP A 24 -11.71 1.84 -1.81
N HIS A 25 -12.10 1.33 -2.99
CA HIS A 25 -11.54 1.78 -4.25
C HIS A 25 -11.77 3.28 -4.46
N GLU A 26 -13.02 3.75 -4.29
CA GLU A 26 -13.36 5.18 -4.39
C GLU A 26 -12.51 6.01 -3.43
N ILE A 27 -12.41 5.61 -2.16
CA ILE A 27 -11.68 6.36 -1.13
C ILE A 27 -10.19 6.45 -1.43
N LEU A 28 -9.56 5.35 -1.87
CA LEU A 28 -8.11 5.26 -2.00
C LEU A 28 -7.61 5.80 -3.34
N LEU A 29 -8.36 5.57 -4.42
CA LEU A 29 -7.87 5.80 -5.79
C LEU A 29 -8.62 6.92 -6.52
N GLU A 30 -9.91 7.12 -6.27
CA GLU A 30 -10.73 8.03 -7.09
C GLU A 30 -11.01 9.38 -6.43
N LYS A 31 -11.47 9.39 -5.17
CA LYS A 31 -12.00 10.58 -4.50
C LYS A 31 -11.41 10.77 -3.11
N CYS A 32 -10.64 11.84 -2.99
CA CYS A 32 -10.07 12.25 -1.72
C CYS A 32 -11.16 12.65 -0.70
N LEU A 33 -11.07 12.06 0.50
CA LEU A 33 -11.92 12.37 1.64
C LEU A 33 -11.79 13.85 2.06
N PRO A 34 -12.88 14.51 2.51
CA PRO A 34 -12.85 15.93 2.90
C PRO A 34 -11.80 16.26 3.96
N GLU A 35 -11.56 15.34 4.89
CA GLU A 35 -10.56 15.44 5.96
C GLU A 35 -9.12 15.46 5.43
N PHE A 36 -8.92 15.16 4.14
CA PHE A 36 -7.61 15.03 3.52
C PHE A 36 -7.30 16.03 2.42
N GLN A 37 -8.24 16.91 2.08
CA GLN A 37 -8.07 17.87 0.98
C GLN A 37 -6.94 18.89 1.24
N ASP A 38 -6.65 19.20 2.50
CA ASP A 38 -5.56 20.11 2.91
C ASP A 38 -4.16 19.56 2.59
N ILE A 39 -3.97 18.23 2.55
CA ILE A 39 -2.68 17.62 2.22
C ILE A 39 -2.62 17.06 0.81
N ALA A 40 -3.75 16.92 0.13
CA ALA A 40 -3.81 16.27 -1.19
C ALA A 40 -2.81 16.90 -2.18
N GLY A 41 -2.58 18.22 -2.08
CA GLY A 41 -1.59 18.94 -2.89
C GLY A 41 -0.14 18.48 -2.72
N ASN A 42 0.20 17.79 -1.63
CA ASN A 42 1.54 17.23 -1.42
C ASN A 42 1.72 15.86 -2.11
N PHE A 43 0.65 15.25 -2.57
CA PHE A 43 0.62 13.90 -3.14
C PHE A 43 0.20 13.96 -4.61
N LEU A 44 1.11 14.44 -5.48
CA LEU A 44 0.84 14.74 -6.89
C LEU A 44 0.32 13.54 -7.72
N ASN A 45 0.59 12.32 -7.26
CA ASN A 45 0.18 11.10 -7.96
C ASN A 45 -1.24 10.65 -7.61
N HIS A 46 -1.86 11.21 -6.55
CA HIS A 46 -3.11 10.71 -5.99
C HIS A 46 -4.30 11.59 -6.36
N THR A 47 -5.35 10.97 -6.89
CA THR A 47 -6.69 11.58 -7.04
C THR A 47 -7.55 11.25 -5.82
N GLY A 48 -7.47 9.99 -5.36
CA GLY A 48 -8.04 9.52 -4.10
C GLY A 48 -7.31 10.04 -2.86
N THR A 49 -7.71 9.51 -1.71
CA THR A 49 -7.09 9.86 -0.43
C THR A 49 -5.67 9.28 -0.40
N PRO A 50 -4.62 10.09 -0.21
CA PRO A 50 -3.25 9.57 -0.23
C PRO A 50 -2.91 8.79 1.05
N PRO A 51 -1.89 7.91 1.01
CA PRO A 51 -1.44 7.12 2.16
C PRO A 51 -0.61 7.95 3.16
N ALA A 52 -1.12 9.11 3.55
CA ALA A 52 -0.53 9.93 4.60
C ALA A 52 -0.62 9.21 5.95
N LEU A 53 0.32 9.48 6.86
CA LEU A 53 0.33 8.86 8.19
C LEU A 53 -1.02 8.96 8.89
N ARG A 54 -1.65 10.14 8.85
CA ARG A 54 -2.98 10.33 9.44
C ARG A 54 -4.06 9.44 8.82
N MET A 55 -4.00 9.16 7.52
CA MET A 55 -4.96 8.26 6.86
C MET A 55 -4.67 6.81 7.27
N VAL A 56 -3.41 6.38 7.09
CA VAL A 56 -2.98 5.00 7.35
C VAL A 56 -3.30 4.58 8.79
N PHE A 57 -3.05 5.45 9.77
CA PHE A 57 -3.37 5.14 11.17
C PHE A 57 -4.86 5.26 11.52
N SER A 58 -5.67 5.91 10.69
CA SER A 58 -7.13 5.98 10.87
C SER A 58 -7.85 4.74 10.35
N ILE A 59 -7.22 3.96 9.47
CA ILE A 59 -7.75 2.68 8.98
C ILE A 59 -7.78 1.67 10.14
N PRO A 60 -8.93 1.07 10.48
CA PRO A 60 -9.00 0.01 11.46
C PRO A 60 -8.08 -1.16 11.10
N LYS A 61 -7.27 -1.62 12.06
CA LYS A 61 -6.28 -2.71 11.84
C LYS A 61 -6.85 -3.97 11.18
N ARG A 62 -8.12 -4.29 11.45
CA ARG A 62 -8.84 -5.45 10.86
C ARG A 62 -8.92 -5.40 9.32
N HIS A 63 -8.82 -4.22 8.72
CA HIS A 63 -8.94 -4.00 7.28
C HIS A 63 -7.59 -4.04 6.55
N LEU A 64 -6.45 -4.00 7.26
CA LEU A 64 -5.14 -3.89 6.62
C LEU A 64 -4.83 -5.09 5.72
N SER A 65 -5.15 -6.30 6.16
CA SER A 65 -4.96 -7.52 5.35
C SER A 65 -5.81 -7.49 4.09
N GLN A 66 -7.12 -7.24 4.24
CA GLN A 66 -8.07 -7.15 3.14
C GLN A 66 -7.67 -6.06 2.11
N LEU A 67 -7.23 -4.90 2.58
CA LEU A 67 -6.81 -3.81 1.69
C LEU A 67 -5.56 -4.15 0.87
N ILE A 68 -4.61 -4.91 1.42
CA ILE A 68 -3.46 -5.38 0.64
C ILE A 68 -3.92 -6.33 -0.46
N GLU A 69 -4.87 -7.21 -0.18
CA GLU A 69 -5.44 -8.12 -1.17
C GLU A 69 -6.12 -7.34 -2.30
N TYR A 70 -7.01 -6.39 -1.94
CA TYR A 70 -7.68 -5.52 -2.90
C TYR A 70 -6.71 -4.71 -3.76
N LEU A 71 -5.70 -4.07 -3.17
CA LEU A 71 -4.72 -3.29 -3.94
C LEU A 71 -3.91 -4.15 -4.92
N VAL A 72 -3.61 -5.40 -4.56
CA VAL A 72 -2.94 -6.35 -5.47
C VAL A 72 -3.89 -6.85 -6.55
N ASP A 73 -5.17 -7.05 -6.24
CA ASP A 73 -6.14 -7.47 -7.24
C ASP A 73 -6.44 -6.32 -8.23
N TRP A 74 -6.61 -5.09 -7.75
CA TRP A 74 -6.72 -3.90 -8.60
C TRP A 74 -5.45 -3.62 -9.41
N SER A 75 -4.25 -3.96 -8.91
CA SER A 75 -3.03 -3.81 -9.71
C SER A 75 -3.02 -4.72 -10.93
N ILE A 76 -3.68 -5.88 -10.86
CA ILE A 76 -3.80 -6.80 -11.99
C ILE A 76 -4.78 -6.25 -13.04
N GLU A 77 -5.85 -5.57 -12.61
CA GLU A 77 -6.89 -5.06 -13.50
C GLU A 77 -6.53 -3.70 -14.13
N GLU A 78 -5.99 -2.78 -13.35
CA GLU A 78 -5.70 -1.40 -13.74
C GLU A 78 -4.20 -1.12 -13.97
N GLY A 79 -3.36 -2.10 -13.64
CA GLY A 79 -1.90 -1.99 -13.64
C GLY A 79 -1.34 -1.50 -12.31
N LEU A 80 -0.11 -1.91 -12.01
CA LEU A 80 0.65 -1.47 -10.82
C LEU A 80 1.12 0.00 -10.92
N ASN A 81 0.15 0.92 -10.95
CA ASN A 81 0.34 2.36 -11.05
C ASN A 81 0.92 2.97 -9.76
N ARG A 82 1.31 4.25 -9.84
CA ARG A 82 2.03 4.91 -8.74
C ARG A 82 1.20 5.00 -7.44
N PRO A 83 -0.09 5.40 -7.45
CA PRO A 83 -0.95 5.36 -6.26
C PRO A 83 -1.03 4.01 -5.59
N ILE A 84 -1.26 2.94 -6.36
CA ILE A 84 -1.37 1.58 -5.83
C ILE A 84 -0.05 1.17 -5.16
N ARG A 85 1.11 1.45 -5.79
CA ARG A 85 2.43 1.15 -5.19
C ARG A 85 2.63 1.88 -3.87
N GLU A 86 2.31 3.17 -3.81
CA GLU A 86 2.47 3.96 -2.59
C GLU A 86 1.54 3.47 -1.47
N TRP A 87 0.32 3.06 -1.81
CA TRP A 87 -0.62 2.45 -0.87
C TRP A 87 -0.13 1.10 -0.36
N ILE A 88 0.26 0.18 -1.25
CA ILE A 88 0.81 -1.14 -0.87
C ILE A 88 2.01 -0.96 0.05
N TYR A 89 2.98 -0.12 -0.32
CA TYR A 89 4.16 0.14 0.50
C TYR A 89 3.79 0.63 1.91
N SER A 90 2.82 1.54 1.99
CA SER A 90 2.38 2.13 3.26
C SER A 90 1.68 1.10 4.15
N LEU A 91 0.88 0.19 3.58
CA LEU A 91 0.25 -0.89 4.33
C LEU A 91 1.27 -1.95 4.78
N LEU A 92 2.25 -2.29 3.93
CA LEU A 92 3.35 -3.19 4.31
C LEU A 92 4.16 -2.66 5.49
N ALA A 93 4.27 -1.33 5.63
CA ALA A 93 4.98 -0.71 6.74
C ALA A 93 4.25 -0.81 8.09
N VAL A 94 2.92 -1.04 8.10
CA VAL A 94 2.10 -1.01 9.32
C VAL A 94 1.32 -2.30 9.61
N ILE A 95 1.33 -3.27 8.68
CA ILE A 95 0.63 -4.54 8.87
C ILE A 95 1.24 -5.33 10.04
N ASP A 96 0.38 -5.90 10.88
CA ASP A 96 0.79 -6.73 12.01
C ASP A 96 1.25 -8.13 11.53
N LEU A 97 2.25 -8.69 12.21
CA LEU A 97 2.71 -10.07 12.00
C LEU A 97 2.08 -11.01 13.04
N PRO A 98 1.83 -12.29 12.71
CA PRO A 98 2.13 -12.96 11.42
C PRO A 98 1.11 -12.61 10.32
N LEU A 99 1.56 -12.63 9.07
CA LEU A 99 0.66 -12.46 7.92
C LEU A 99 -0.29 -13.65 7.80
N VAL A 100 -1.55 -13.37 7.44
CA VAL A 100 -2.53 -14.39 7.04
C VAL A 100 -2.18 -14.96 5.65
N GLN A 101 -2.65 -16.18 5.38
CA GLN A 101 -2.29 -16.91 4.14
C GLN A 101 -2.75 -16.18 2.87
N ASP A 102 -3.88 -15.49 2.92
CA ASP A 102 -4.43 -14.79 1.77
C ASP A 102 -3.55 -13.59 1.39
N VAL A 103 -3.11 -12.79 2.37
CA VAL A 103 -2.10 -11.74 2.18
C VAL A 103 -0.79 -12.31 1.67
N VAL A 104 -0.30 -13.42 2.21
CA VAL A 104 0.92 -14.08 1.68
C VAL A 104 0.74 -14.43 0.20
N SER A 105 -0.41 -14.98 -0.17
CA SER A 105 -0.72 -15.33 -1.56
C SER A 105 -0.78 -14.09 -2.46
N ALA A 106 -1.41 -13.01 -2.01
CA ALA A 106 -1.43 -11.72 -2.69
C ALA A 106 -0.01 -11.16 -2.91
N LEU A 107 0.81 -11.11 -1.87
CA LEU A 107 2.19 -10.62 -1.99
C LEU A 107 3.05 -11.46 -2.95
N ARG A 108 2.82 -12.77 -3.02
CA ARG A 108 3.50 -13.63 -4.00
C ARG A 108 3.05 -13.33 -5.44
N ARG A 109 1.79 -12.96 -5.67
CA ARG A 109 1.31 -12.48 -6.98
C ARG A 109 2.00 -11.15 -7.34
N LEU A 110 2.05 -10.21 -6.40
CA LEU A 110 2.72 -8.92 -6.58
C LEU A 110 4.21 -9.07 -6.94
N VAL A 111 4.95 -9.99 -6.30
CA VAL A 111 6.35 -10.26 -6.64
C VAL A 111 6.51 -10.71 -8.10
N LYS A 112 5.62 -11.58 -8.58
CA LYS A 112 5.65 -12.04 -9.97
C LYS A 112 5.36 -10.90 -10.94
N GLU A 113 4.38 -10.06 -10.63
CA GLU A 113 4.05 -8.88 -11.43
C GLU A 113 5.22 -7.89 -11.48
N CYS A 114 5.81 -7.54 -10.34
CA CYS A 114 7.00 -6.68 -10.24
C CYS A 114 8.17 -7.22 -11.07
N ARG A 115 8.38 -8.54 -11.10
CA ARG A 115 9.42 -9.16 -11.93
C ARG A 115 9.14 -9.02 -13.43
N SER A 116 7.91 -9.28 -13.86
CA SER A 116 7.50 -9.11 -15.25
C SER A 116 7.72 -7.66 -15.69
N LEU A 117 7.12 -6.72 -14.97
CA LEU A 117 7.22 -5.30 -15.27
C LEU A 117 8.68 -4.83 -15.28
N ARG A 118 9.48 -5.21 -14.27
CA ARG A 118 10.90 -4.84 -14.22
C ARG A 118 11.69 -5.37 -15.42
N SER A 119 11.35 -6.55 -15.96
CA SER A 119 12.03 -7.13 -17.13
C SER A 119 11.67 -6.42 -18.45
N GLU A 120 10.52 -5.77 -18.50
CA GLU A 120 10.03 -5.01 -19.65
C GLU A 120 10.51 -3.55 -19.65
N LEU A 121 11.05 -3.06 -18.53
CA LEU A 121 11.54 -1.69 -18.40
C LEU A 121 12.81 -1.44 -19.22
N SER A 122 12.83 -0.32 -19.92
CA SER A 122 14.01 0.23 -20.58
C SER A 122 15.01 0.82 -19.58
N ILE A 123 16.27 0.96 -20.01
CA ILE A 123 17.38 1.35 -19.14
C ILE A 123 17.25 2.76 -18.53
N ASP A 124 16.48 3.64 -19.18
CA ASP A 124 16.17 4.99 -18.72
C ASP A 124 15.17 5.00 -17.55
N ARG A 125 14.40 3.93 -17.34
CA ARG A 125 13.43 3.80 -16.24
C ARG A 125 14.02 3.15 -14.99
N LYS A 126 15.29 3.41 -14.70
CA LYS A 126 16.04 2.82 -13.58
C LYS A 126 15.38 3.04 -12.22
N SER A 127 14.78 4.23 -11.99
CA SER A 127 14.09 4.52 -10.72
C SER A 127 12.94 3.56 -10.45
N GLU A 128 12.16 3.24 -11.48
CA GLU A 128 11.01 2.35 -11.35
C GLU A 128 11.44 0.88 -11.25
N ALA A 129 12.49 0.50 -11.96
CA ALA A 129 13.11 -0.81 -11.79
C ALA A 129 13.61 -1.03 -10.35
N ASN A 130 14.15 0.02 -9.71
CA ASN A 130 14.55 -0.01 -8.30
C ASN A 130 13.33 -0.13 -7.36
N GLU A 131 12.21 0.55 -7.66
CA GLU A 131 10.97 0.40 -6.89
C GLU A 131 10.44 -1.03 -6.93
N PHE A 132 10.38 -1.66 -8.10
CA PHE A 132 9.99 -3.07 -8.21
C PHE A 132 10.95 -3.99 -7.45
N SER A 133 12.26 -3.70 -7.51
CA SER A 133 13.27 -4.43 -6.73
C SER A 133 13.08 -4.27 -5.22
N LEU A 134 12.62 -3.09 -4.77
CA LEU A 134 12.31 -2.85 -3.36
C LEU A 134 11.12 -3.70 -2.89
N PHE A 135 10.03 -3.75 -3.65
CA PHE A 135 8.89 -4.63 -3.32
C PHE A 135 9.29 -6.10 -3.25
N ILE A 136 10.04 -6.58 -4.25
CA ILE A 136 10.57 -7.94 -4.27
C ILE A 136 11.40 -8.19 -3.00
N THR A 137 12.29 -7.27 -2.64
CA THR A 137 13.15 -7.41 -1.46
C THR A 137 12.36 -7.46 -0.16
N ILE A 138 11.41 -6.53 0.04
CA ILE A 138 10.57 -6.48 1.24
C ILE A 138 9.78 -7.79 1.38
N ILE A 139 9.16 -8.28 0.31
CA ILE A 139 8.31 -9.47 0.37
C ILE A 139 9.14 -10.75 0.58
N THR A 140 10.26 -10.88 -0.12
CA THR A 140 11.07 -12.11 -0.13
C THR A 140 11.98 -12.22 1.08
N ILE A 141 12.53 -11.11 1.55
CA ILE A 141 13.47 -11.07 2.68
C ILE A 141 12.73 -10.78 3.98
N PHE A 142 12.04 -9.64 4.08
CA PHE A 142 11.41 -9.21 5.34
C PHE A 142 10.19 -10.07 5.69
N PHE A 143 9.27 -10.29 4.75
CA PHE A 143 8.12 -11.18 4.94
C PHE A 143 8.42 -12.67 4.68
N GLY A 144 9.69 -13.00 4.45
CA GLY A 144 10.19 -14.38 4.46
C GLY A 144 9.81 -15.26 3.28
N GLN A 145 9.31 -14.71 2.17
CA GLN A 145 9.02 -15.44 0.93
C GLN A 145 10.31 -15.75 0.13
N LYS A 146 11.28 -16.41 0.78
CA LYS A 146 12.66 -16.53 0.31
C LYS A 146 12.82 -17.35 -0.97
N ASP A 147 11.90 -18.26 -1.25
CA ASP A 147 11.87 -19.04 -2.49
C ASP A 147 11.66 -18.16 -3.73
N LEU A 148 11.16 -16.93 -3.55
CA LEU A 148 10.95 -15.94 -4.59
C LEU A 148 12.03 -14.84 -4.61
N ALA A 149 13.09 -14.90 -3.80
CA ALA A 149 14.15 -13.90 -3.82
C ALA A 149 14.86 -13.86 -5.20
N ASP A 150 15.37 -12.69 -5.60
CA ASP A 150 16.25 -12.59 -6.76
C ASP A 150 17.58 -13.29 -6.46
N ILE A 151 18.03 -14.13 -7.40
CA ILE A 151 19.30 -14.88 -7.33
C ILE A 151 20.38 -14.09 -8.06
#